data_AF-A0A7T8GPU2-F1
#
_entry.id   AF-A0A7T8GPU2-F1
#
_cell.length_a   1.000
_cell.length_b   1.000
_cell.length_c   1.000
_cell.angle_alpha   90.00
_cell.angle_beta   90.00
_cell.angle_gamma   90.00
#
_symmetry.space_group_name_H-M   'P 1'
#
loop_
_entity.id
_entity.type
_entity.pdbx_description
1 polymer ?
#
loop_
_entity_poly.entity_id
_entity_poly.type
_entity_poly.pdbx_seq_one_letter_code
_entity_poly.pdbx_strand_id
1 'polypeptide(L)'
;MNLVVSDHCCPKCSGVIQWKIDYGKYKPLSRPGKCVRCQERRIKQAYHTLCENCTSEGGGLCAKCGESWSKEEDGDEDIEEDT
;
A
#
# COMPACT_ATOMS: atom_id res chain seq x y z
N MET A 1 11.91 12.03 8.74
CA MET A 1 11.80 10.57 8.53
C MET A 1 11.00 10.40 7.27
N ASN A 2 11.57 9.86 6.19
CA ASN A 2 10.82 9.64 4.95
C ASN A 2 9.87 8.46 5.18
N LEU A 3 8.58 8.74 5.31
CA LEU A 3 7.54 7.72 5.35
C LEU A 3 7.50 7.09 3.96
N VAL A 4 8.01 5.87 3.82
CA VAL A 4 7.78 5.06 2.62
C VAL A 4 6.34 4.61 2.70
N VAL A 5 5.45 5.40 2.09
CA VAL A 5 4.05 5.04 1.96
C VAL A 5 3.99 3.75 1.14
N SER A 6 3.49 2.66 1.75
CA SER A 6 3.20 1.45 0.99
C SER A 6 1.91 1.71 0.23
N ASP A 7 2.05 1.93 -1.08
CA ASP A 7 0.93 2.22 -1.95
C ASP A 7 -0.19 1.19 -1.76
N HIS A 8 -1.41 1.71 -1.67
CA HIS A 8 -2.65 0.95 -1.52
C HIS A 8 -2.83 0.19 -0.18
N CYS A 9 -2.05 0.50 0.88
CA CYS A 9 -2.28 -0.03 2.23
C CYS A 9 -2.88 1.02 3.19
N CYS A 10 -3.74 0.57 4.10
CA CYS A 10 -4.27 1.43 5.16
C CYS A 10 -3.15 1.89 6.12
N PRO A 11 -3.31 3.00 6.86
CA PRO A 11 -2.26 3.58 7.71
C PRO A 11 -1.63 2.58 8.69
N LYS A 12 -2.47 1.73 9.29
CA LYS A 12 -2.04 0.64 10.18
C LYS A 12 -1.12 -0.36 9.47
N CYS A 13 -1.49 -0.79 8.26
CA CYS A 13 -0.69 -1.74 7.49
C CYS A 13 0.59 -1.12 6.94
N SER A 14 0.52 0.13 6.49
CA SER A 14 1.69 0.91 6.06
C SER A 14 2.69 1.07 7.18
N GLY A 15 2.27 1.38 8.41
CA GLY A 15 3.15 1.43 9.59
C GLY A 15 3.83 0.09 9.89
N VAL A 16 3.13 -1.04 9.74
CA VAL A 16 3.73 -2.38 9.89
C VAL A 16 4.78 -2.66 8.82
N ILE A 17 4.53 -2.27 7.57
CA ILE A 17 5.50 -2.44 6.47
C ILE A 17 6.70 -1.52 6.69
N GLN A 18 6.47 -0.26 7.06
CA GLN A 18 7.51 0.71 7.37
C GLN A 18 8.41 0.22 8.50
N TRP A 19 7.84 -0.26 9.61
CA TRP A 19 8.62 -0.85 10.70
C TRP A 19 9.50 -2.02 10.23
N LYS A 20 9.01 -2.85 9.30
CA LYS A 20 9.85 -3.91 8.72
C LYS A 20 11.01 -3.34 7.92
N ILE A 21 10.81 -2.25 7.18
CA ILE A 21 11.88 -1.56 6.44
C ILE A 21 12.89 -0.97 7.42
N ASP A 22 12.43 -0.15 8.38
CA ASP A 22 13.27 0.57 9.34
C ASP A 22 14.18 -0.35 10.16
N TYR A 23 13.67 -1.54 10.50
CA TYR A 23 14.40 -2.51 11.33
C TYR A 23 15.08 -3.61 10.51
N GLY A 24 15.20 -3.48 9.18
CA GLY A 24 15.87 -4.46 8.32
C GLY A 24 15.19 -5.83 8.27
N LYS A 25 13.89 -5.89 8.61
CA LYS A 25 13.05 -7.10 8.61
C LYS A 25 12.18 -7.21 7.35
N TYR A 26 12.31 -6.28 6.41
CA TYR A 26 11.60 -6.30 5.14
C TYR A 26 12.10 -7.46 4.27
N LYS A 27 11.18 -8.13 3.59
CA LYS A 27 11.47 -9.31 2.77
C LYS A 27 10.80 -9.10 1.43
N PRO A 28 11.55 -8.72 0.38
CA PRO A 28 10.97 -8.53 -0.94
C PRO A 28 10.46 -9.85 -1.52
N LEU A 29 9.52 -9.76 -2.46
CA LEU A 29 9.08 -10.91 -3.24
C LEU A 29 10.13 -11.21 -4.32
N SER A 30 10.52 -12.48 -4.46
CA SER A 30 11.32 -12.93 -5.60
C SER A 30 10.48 -13.29 -6.82
N ARG A 31 9.17 -13.56 -6.62
CA ARG A 31 8.21 -13.93 -7.66
C ARG A 31 6.86 -13.31 -7.33
N PRO A 32 6.01 -13.03 -8.33
CA PRO A 32 4.66 -12.54 -8.08
C PRO A 32 3.86 -13.44 -7.14
N GLY A 33 3.22 -12.83 -6.15
CA GLY A 33 2.32 -13.49 -5.19
C GLY A 33 0.93 -13.75 -5.77
N LYS A 34 0.19 -14.69 -5.16
CA LYS A 34 -1.18 -15.03 -5.55
C LYS A 34 -2.18 -14.08 -4.86
N CYS A 35 -3.00 -13.37 -5.63
CA CYS A 35 -4.07 -12.53 -5.12
C CYS A 35 -5.15 -13.38 -4.46
N VAL A 36 -5.59 -13.02 -3.24
CA VAL A 36 -6.66 -13.75 -2.55
C VAL A 36 -8.03 -13.51 -3.18
N ARG A 37 -8.22 -12.43 -3.93
CA ARG A 37 -9.51 -12.10 -4.59
C ARG A 37 -9.62 -12.73 -5.99
N CYS A 38 -8.74 -12.36 -6.92
CA CYS A 38 -8.80 -12.89 -8.29
C CYS A 38 -8.05 -14.21 -8.50
N GLN A 39 -7.33 -14.72 -7.49
CA GLN A 39 -6.57 -15.98 -7.54
C GLN A 39 -5.40 -16.02 -8.55
N GLU A 40 -5.12 -14.93 -9.25
CA GLU A 40 -4.01 -14.79 -10.19
C GLU A 40 -2.68 -14.44 -9.50
N ARG A 41 -1.57 -14.85 -10.09
CA ARG A 41 -0.21 -14.58 -9.58
C ARG A 41 0.32 -13.23 -10.07
N ARG A 42 -0.22 -12.15 -9.54
CA ARG A 42 0.03 -10.78 -10.01
C ARG A 42 0.29 -9.76 -8.90
N ILE A 43 0.46 -10.22 -7.66
CA ILE A 43 0.93 -9.35 -6.57
C ILE A 43 2.42 -9.08 -6.79
N LYS A 44 2.79 -7.81 -7.01
CA LYS A 44 4.18 -7.40 -7.22
C LYS A 44 4.85 -6.87 -5.94
N GLN A 45 4.07 -6.34 -5.01
CA GLN A 45 4.56 -5.74 -3.77
C GLN A 45 4.59 -6.77 -2.64
N ALA A 46 5.66 -6.77 -1.84
CA ALA A 46 5.73 -7.66 -0.69
C ALA A 46 4.70 -7.28 0.37
N TYR A 47 4.26 -8.29 1.12
CA TYR A 47 3.25 -8.15 2.19
C TYR A 47 1.84 -7.79 1.73
N HIS A 48 1.59 -7.65 0.42
CA HIS A 48 0.25 -7.52 -0.14
C HIS A 48 -0.40 -8.91 -0.26
N THR A 49 -1.71 -8.97 -0.03
CA THR A 49 -2.59 -10.13 -0.23
C THR A 49 -3.55 -9.94 -1.41
N LEU A 50 -3.82 -8.68 -1.78
CA LEU A 50 -4.57 -8.30 -2.96
C LEU A 50 -3.63 -7.72 -4.02
N CYS A 51 -3.95 -7.93 -5.29
CA CYS A 51 -3.28 -7.21 -6.36
C CYS A 51 -3.89 -5.83 -6.58
N GLU A 52 -3.12 -4.94 -7.18
CA GLU A 52 -3.48 -3.54 -7.47
C GLU A 52 -4.88 -3.38 -8.08
N ASN A 53 -5.22 -4.14 -9.13
CA ASN A 53 -6.56 -4.08 -9.74
C ASN A 53 -7.67 -4.46 -8.75
N CYS A 54 -7.48 -5.50 -7.94
CA CYS A 54 -8.48 -5.93 -6.96
C CYS A 54 -8.62 -4.92 -5.81
N THR A 55 -7.58 -4.14 -5.56
CA THR A 55 -7.58 -3.08 -4.58
C THR A 55 -8.38 -1.86 -5.08
N SER A 56 -8.21 -1.48 -6.35
CA SER A 56 -8.93 -0.36 -6.96
C SER A 56 -10.41 -0.69 -7.27
N GLU A 57 -10.70 -1.87 -7.82
CA GLU A 57 -12.07 -2.32 -8.13
C GLU A 57 -12.95 -2.49 -6.88
N GLY A 58 -12.34 -2.69 -5.70
CA GLY A 58 -13.05 -2.94 -4.45
C GLY A 58 -13.50 -1.68 -3.69
N GLY A 59 -13.27 -0.48 -4.22
CA GLY A 59 -13.64 0.78 -3.56
C GLY A 59 -12.67 1.20 -2.45
N GLY A 60 -11.35 0.98 -2.63
CA GLY A 60 -10.34 1.40 -1.65
C GLY A 60 -10.09 0.40 -0.54
N LEU A 61 -9.87 -0.87 -0.90
CA LEU A 61 -9.45 -1.90 0.06
C LEU A 61 -7.96 -1.75 0.40
N CYS A 62 -7.55 -2.22 1.57
CA CYS A 62 -6.14 -2.32 1.91
C CYS A 62 -5.52 -3.52 1.18
N ALA A 63 -4.47 -3.29 0.39
CA ALA A 63 -3.78 -4.34 -0.35
C ALA A 63 -3.17 -5.41 0.56
N LYS A 64 -2.94 -5.12 1.85
CA LYS A 64 -2.41 -6.07 2.85
C LYS A 64 -3.49 -6.80 3.65
N CYS A 65 -4.42 -6.09 4.30
CA CYS A 65 -5.43 -6.72 5.16
C CYS A 65 -6.80 -6.94 4.49
N GLY A 66 -7.04 -6.32 3.34
CA GLY A 66 -8.30 -6.43 2.59
C GLY A 66 -9.46 -5.62 3.15
N GLU A 67 -9.26 -4.86 4.23
CA GLU A 67 -10.28 -3.99 4.84
C GLU A 67 -10.37 -2.65 4.09
N SER A 68 -11.58 -2.10 3.93
CA SER A 68 -11.79 -0.75 3.41
C SER A 68 -11.27 0.30 4.38
N TRP A 69 -10.64 1.38 3.87
CA TRP A 69 -10.30 2.53 4.70
C TRP A 69 -10.57 3.84 3.94
N SER A 70 -11.03 4.86 4.65
CA SER A 70 -11.18 6.21 4.13
C SER A 70 -9.79 6.85 4.00
N LYS A 71 -9.29 6.98 2.76
CA LYS A 71 -8.20 7.92 2.48
C LYS A 71 -8.80 9.32 2.58
N GLU A 72 -8.45 10.07 3.60
CA GLU A 72 -8.61 11.52 3.58
C GLU A 72 -7.54 12.04 2.60
N GLU A 73 -7.98 12.72 1.54
CA GLU A 73 -7.09 13.34 0.55
C GLU A 73 -6.58 14.64 1.16
N ASP A 74 -5.37 14.61 1.70
CA ASP A 74 -4.63 15.81 2.06
C ASP A 74 -4.32 16.55 0.75
N GLY A 75 -5.07 17.62 0.47
CA GLY A 75 -4.85 18.49 -0.68
C GLY A 75 -3.53 19.23 -0.55
N ASP A 76 -2.69 19.12 -1.58
CA ASP A 76 -1.49 19.95 -1.72
C ASP A 76 -1.94 21.42 -1.93
N GLU A 77 -1.83 22.25 -0.89
CA GLU A 77 -1.88 23.70 -1.04
C GLU A 77 -0.56 24.16 -1.67
N ASP A 78 -0.58 24.36 -2.99
CA ASP A 78 0.47 25.10 -3.70
C ASP A 78 0.55 26.53 -3.13
N ILE A 79 1.54 26.80 -2.29
CA ILE A 79 1.89 28.18 -1.91
C ILE A 79 2.62 28.78 -3.11
N GLU A 80 1.88 29.49 -3.97
CA GLU A 80 2.47 30.44 -4.92
C GLU A 80 3.16 31.57 -4.12
N GLU A 81 4.48 31.52 -4.04
CA GLU A 81 5.30 32.62 -3.54
C GLU A 81 5.42 33.67 -4.66
N ASP A 82 4.49 34.64 -4.66
CA ASP A 82 4.49 35.82 -5.53
C ASP A 82 5.65 36.76 -5.13
N THR A 83 6.57 36.95 -6.06
CA THR A 83 7.74 37.85 -5.99
C THR A 83 7.40 39.30 -6.32
#